data_AF-A0A7C5RLM3-F1
#
_entry.id   AF-A0A7C5RLM3-F1
#
_cell.length_a   1.000
_cell.length_b   1.000
_cell.length_c   1.000
_cell.angle_alpha   90.00
_cell.angle_beta   90.00
_cell.angle_gamma   90.00
#
_symmetry.space_group_name_H-M   'P 1'
#
loop_
_entity.id
_entity.type
_entity.pdbx_description
1 polymer ?
#
loop_
_entity_poly.entity_id
_entity_poly.type
_entity_poly.pdbx_seq_one_letter_code
_entity_poly.pdbx_strand_id
1 'polypeptide(L)'
;MSEGEKFSASDFIYGLVVPVIVGLLIVAWKVYLPSALLGIDPSYTLNAILVDGFLEALMVIAIPMFFGLLWNKWAGGAAGFLLGSLYAVYWAVQYVSFGVDPTDVSLLGYIVSAMLIGYIAGALSKGSFSFKRMVISGIIAAIVAWAFYVAAGLLSTIPGTIESLDPYTVFITLTPRVLYGIIIPVIVKVFYWYGVIPRKA
;
A
#
# COMPACT_ATOMS: atom_id res chain seq x y z
N MET A 1 -14.95 23.21 -27.77
CA MET A 1 -15.16 22.60 -26.44
C MET A 1 -16.03 21.38 -26.65
N SER A 2 -15.51 20.17 -26.52
CA SER A 2 -16.38 18.99 -26.47
C SER A 2 -17.18 19.06 -25.17
N GLU A 3 -18.50 18.94 -25.25
CA GLU A 3 -19.33 18.75 -24.06
C GLU A 3 -18.76 17.57 -23.26
N GLY A 4 -18.49 17.79 -21.97
CA GLY A 4 -17.99 16.74 -21.09
C GLY A 4 -18.96 15.56 -21.06
N GLU A 5 -18.44 14.33 -20.99
CA GLU A 5 -19.27 13.13 -20.88
C GLU A 5 -20.31 13.31 -19.76
N LYS A 6 -21.57 12.99 -20.08
CA LYS A 6 -22.68 13.11 -19.12
C LYS A 6 -22.46 12.10 -18.00
N PHE A 7 -22.50 12.59 -16.77
CA PHE A 7 -22.39 11.79 -15.55
C PHE A 7 -23.44 10.67 -15.55
N SER A 8 -22.98 9.43 -15.47
CA SER A 8 -23.80 8.22 -15.55
C SER A 8 -24.04 7.60 -14.16
N ALA A 9 -25.07 6.76 -14.05
CA ALA A 9 -25.31 5.98 -12.83
C ALA A 9 -24.12 5.05 -12.50
N SER A 10 -23.41 4.56 -13.52
CA SER A 10 -22.16 3.82 -13.33
C SER A 10 -21.08 4.67 -12.68
N ASP A 11 -20.94 5.94 -13.04
CA ASP A 11 -19.93 6.83 -12.43
C ASP A 11 -20.21 7.03 -10.94
N PHE A 12 -21.48 7.10 -10.54
CA PHE A 12 -21.87 7.14 -9.13
C PHE A 12 -21.56 5.83 -8.40
N ILE A 13 -21.89 4.68 -8.99
CA ILE A 13 -21.66 3.36 -8.37
C ILE A 13 -20.17 3.10 -8.19
N TYR A 14 -19.37 3.28 -9.25
CA TYR A 14 -17.93 3.01 -9.22
C TYR A 14 -17.12 4.11 -8.54
N GLY A 15 -17.59 5.36 -8.58
CA GLY A 15 -16.92 6.49 -7.96
C GLY A 15 -17.21 6.68 -6.48
N LEU A 16 -18.37 6.22 -5.98
CA LEU A 16 -18.77 6.40 -4.59
C LEU A 16 -19.17 5.09 -3.89
N VAL A 17 -20.16 4.37 -4.42
CA VAL A 17 -20.77 3.23 -3.71
C VAL A 17 -19.75 2.12 -3.47
N VAL A 18 -19.05 1.68 -4.53
CA VAL A 18 -18.05 0.61 -4.43
C VAL A 18 -16.89 1.01 -3.50
N PRO A 19 -16.24 2.19 -3.64
CA PRO A 19 -15.23 2.63 -2.70
C PRO A 19 -15.70 2.68 -1.24
N VAL A 20 -16.92 3.14 -0.98
CA VAL A 20 -17.49 3.19 0.39
C VAL A 20 -17.69 1.78 0.95
N ILE A 21 -18.26 0.86 0.17
CA ILE A 21 -18.42 -0.54 0.60
C ILE A 21 -17.06 -1.17 0.89
N VAL A 22 -16.08 -0.99 0.01
CA VAL A 22 -14.72 -1.51 0.22
C VAL A 22 -14.09 -0.89 1.48
N GLY A 23 -14.25 0.41 1.70
CA GLY A 23 -13.80 1.07 2.92
C GLY A 23 -14.43 0.49 4.18
N LEU A 24 -15.75 0.26 4.18
CA LEU A 24 -16.47 -0.38 5.28
C LEU A 24 -15.99 -1.82 5.51
N LEU A 25 -15.71 -2.58 4.46
CA LEU A 25 -15.17 -3.93 4.57
C LEU A 25 -13.77 -3.95 5.19
N ILE A 26 -12.90 -3.00 4.83
CA ILE A 26 -11.57 -2.87 5.45
C ILE A 26 -11.68 -2.55 6.93
N VAL A 27 -12.58 -1.63 7.31
CA VAL A 27 -12.84 -1.30 8.72
C VAL A 27 -13.38 -2.52 9.46
N ALA A 28 -14.39 -3.20 8.91
CA ALA A 28 -14.95 -4.40 9.50
C ALA A 28 -13.91 -5.52 9.65
N TRP A 29 -13.05 -5.72 8.65
CA TRP A 29 -11.94 -6.67 8.71
C TRP A 29 -11.05 -6.39 9.92
N LYS A 30 -10.63 -5.14 10.13
CA LYS A 30 -9.78 -4.78 11.28
C LYS A 30 -10.53 -4.88 12.61
N VAL A 31 -11.82 -4.58 12.66
CA VAL A 31 -12.58 -4.60 13.91
C VAL A 31 -12.86 -6.03 14.38
N TYR A 32 -13.26 -6.91 13.47
CA TYR A 32 -13.77 -8.23 13.86
C TYR A 32 -12.76 -9.37 13.73
N LEU A 33 -11.84 -9.31 12.75
CA LEU A 33 -10.90 -10.40 12.53
C LEU A 33 -9.94 -10.61 13.71
N PRO A 34 -9.43 -9.56 14.40
CA PRO A 34 -8.51 -9.79 15.50
C PRO A 34 -9.08 -10.61 16.66
N SER A 35 -10.31 -10.31 17.05
CA SER A 35 -11.01 -11.03 18.12
C SER A 35 -11.28 -12.48 17.73
N ALA A 36 -11.60 -12.74 16.46
CA ALA A 36 -11.79 -14.10 15.96
C ALA A 36 -10.46 -14.89 15.97
N LEU A 37 -9.36 -14.25 15.57
CA LEU A 37 -8.03 -14.87 15.55
C LEU A 37 -7.48 -15.11 16.96
N LEU A 38 -7.82 -14.29 17.94
CA LEU A 38 -7.40 -14.48 19.33
C LEU A 38 -7.90 -15.79 19.94
N GLY A 39 -9.06 -16.28 19.51
CA GLY A 39 -9.57 -17.59 19.91
C GLY A 39 -8.77 -18.77 19.34
N ILE A 40 -7.96 -18.55 18.31
CA ILE A 40 -7.17 -19.57 17.59
C ILE A 40 -5.68 -19.44 17.93
N ASP A 41 -5.18 -18.21 17.97
CA ASP A 41 -3.80 -17.88 18.28
C ASP A 41 -3.71 -16.77 19.34
N PRO A 42 -3.67 -17.15 20.63
CA PRO A 42 -3.48 -16.21 21.72
C PRO A 42 -2.12 -15.50 21.71
N SER A 43 -1.13 -16.02 20.97
CA SER A 43 0.21 -15.43 20.87
C SER A 43 0.25 -14.16 20.02
N TYR A 44 -0.89 -13.79 19.40
CA TYR A 44 -1.03 -12.61 18.54
C TYR A 44 -0.24 -12.67 17.22
N THR A 45 0.41 -13.79 16.90
CA THR A 45 1.23 -13.96 15.69
C THR A 45 0.38 -13.88 14.42
N LEU A 46 -0.75 -14.58 14.37
CA LEU A 46 -1.67 -14.53 13.23
C LEU A 46 -2.29 -13.15 13.06
N ASN A 47 -2.50 -12.43 14.16
CA ASN A 47 -2.95 -11.05 14.12
C ASN A 47 -1.93 -10.13 13.43
N ALA A 48 -0.66 -10.22 13.88
CA ALA A 48 0.42 -9.44 13.28
C ALA A 48 0.56 -9.70 11.77
N ILE A 49 0.37 -10.94 11.32
CA ILE A 49 0.53 -11.30 9.90
C ILE A 49 -0.73 -10.96 9.07
N LEU A 50 -1.90 -11.49 9.46
CA LEU A 50 -3.11 -11.49 8.63
C LEU A 50 -3.94 -10.21 8.77
N VAL A 51 -3.69 -9.43 9.82
CA VAL A 51 -4.38 -8.17 10.04
C VAL A 51 -3.44 -7.01 9.76
N ASP A 52 -2.39 -6.86 10.57
CA ASP A 52 -1.54 -5.67 10.50
C ASP A 52 -0.60 -5.72 9.28
N GLY A 53 0.09 -6.85 9.07
CA GLY A 53 0.95 -7.06 7.91
C GLY A 53 0.18 -7.04 6.58
N PHE A 54 -1.03 -7.59 6.55
CA PHE A 54 -1.89 -7.52 5.36
C PHE A 54 -2.39 -6.10 5.09
N LEU A 55 -2.74 -5.35 6.14
CA LEU A 55 -3.16 -3.95 6.01
C LEU A 55 -2.01 -3.07 5.49
N GLU A 56 -0.79 -3.24 6.03
CA GLU A 56 0.41 -2.57 5.50
C GLU A 56 0.60 -2.89 4.03
N ALA A 57 0.55 -4.19 3.70
CA ALA A 57 0.75 -4.66 2.34
C ALA A 57 -0.25 -4.04 1.37
N LEU A 58 -1.53 -3.93 1.74
CA LEU A 58 -2.53 -3.31 0.89
C LEU A 58 -2.32 -1.79 0.75
N MET A 59 -2.23 -1.09 1.87
CA MET A 59 -2.27 0.36 1.92
C MET A 59 -0.96 1.02 1.49
N VAL A 60 0.17 0.44 1.88
CA VAL A 60 1.50 1.02 1.65
C VAL A 60 2.11 0.51 0.35
N ILE A 61 1.81 -0.73 -0.07
CA ILE A 61 2.55 -1.41 -1.14
C ILE A 61 1.66 -1.68 -2.36
N ALA A 62 0.63 -2.50 -2.19
CA ALA A 62 -0.12 -3.11 -3.28
C ALA A 62 -0.96 -2.11 -4.07
N ILE A 63 -1.83 -1.35 -3.38
CA ILE A 63 -2.76 -0.44 -4.04
C ILE A 63 -2.02 0.74 -4.71
N PRO A 64 -1.03 1.39 -4.06
CA PRO A 64 -0.25 2.44 -4.72
C PRO A 64 0.49 1.93 -5.96
N MET A 65 1.13 0.75 -5.88
CA MET A 65 1.81 0.13 -7.01
C MET A 65 0.82 -0.24 -8.13
N PHE A 66 -0.35 -0.78 -7.78
CA PHE A 66 -1.38 -1.13 -8.73
C PHE A 66 -1.81 0.09 -9.56
N PHE A 67 -2.11 1.21 -8.90
CA PHE A 67 -2.47 2.45 -9.61
C PHE A 67 -1.30 3.07 -10.37
N GLY A 68 -0.08 2.94 -9.86
CA GLY A 68 1.13 3.32 -10.58
C GLY A 68 1.26 2.59 -11.91
N LEU A 69 1.18 1.25 -11.87
CA LEU A 69 1.34 0.37 -13.03
C LEU A 69 0.15 0.44 -14.00
N LEU A 70 -1.07 0.55 -13.49
CA LEU A 70 -2.30 0.54 -14.30
C LEU A 70 -2.61 1.92 -14.91
N TRP A 71 -2.52 2.98 -14.10
CA TRP A 71 -2.88 4.34 -14.50
C TRP A 71 -1.65 5.13 -14.94
N ASN A 72 -0.88 5.64 -13.97
CA ASN A 72 0.32 6.44 -14.19
C ASN A 72 1.00 6.78 -12.84
N LYS A 73 2.17 7.41 -12.92
CA LYS A 73 2.95 7.86 -11.76
C LYS A 73 2.19 8.78 -10.78
N TRP A 74 1.30 9.64 -11.29
CA TRP A 74 0.55 10.56 -10.44
C TRP A 74 -0.58 9.84 -9.70
N ALA A 75 -1.31 8.95 -10.39
CA ALA A 75 -2.31 8.11 -9.75
C ALA A 75 -1.70 7.21 -8.67
N GLY A 76 -0.57 6.56 -8.97
CA GLY A 76 0.16 5.75 -8.00
C GLY A 76 0.67 6.56 -6.81
N GLY A 77 1.30 7.72 -7.06
CA GLY A 77 1.81 8.58 -6.00
C GLY A 77 0.72 9.18 -5.11
N ALA A 78 -0.40 9.62 -5.69
CA ALA A 78 -1.54 10.16 -4.94
C ALA A 78 -2.24 9.08 -4.10
N ALA A 79 -2.45 7.89 -4.67
CA ALA A 79 -2.97 6.75 -3.91
C ALA A 79 -2.03 6.38 -2.75
N GLY A 80 -0.72 6.38 -3.02
CA GLY A 80 0.31 6.19 -2.00
C GLY A 80 0.25 7.22 -0.88
N PHE A 81 0.11 8.50 -1.20
CA PHE A 81 -0.02 9.55 -0.20
C PHE A 81 -1.25 9.35 0.67
N LEU A 82 -2.42 9.13 0.07
CA LEU A 82 -3.68 8.97 0.81
C LEU A 82 -3.65 7.73 1.71
N LEU A 83 -3.29 6.58 1.15
CA LEU A 83 -3.30 5.31 1.89
C LEU A 83 -2.16 5.23 2.90
N GLY A 84 -0.97 5.71 2.54
CA GLY A 84 0.15 5.83 3.48
C GLY A 84 -0.17 6.75 4.65
N SER A 85 -0.88 7.86 4.41
CA SER A 85 -1.33 8.77 5.48
C SER A 85 -2.35 8.11 6.39
N LEU A 86 -3.33 7.39 5.84
CA LEU A 86 -4.31 6.64 6.64
C LEU A 86 -3.62 5.56 7.48
N TYR A 87 -2.64 4.86 6.92
CA TYR A 87 -1.87 3.85 7.66
C TYR A 87 -0.97 4.46 8.73
N ALA A 88 -0.38 5.64 8.48
CA ALA A 88 0.37 6.38 9.47
C ALA A 88 -0.53 6.87 10.62
N VAL A 89 -1.73 7.37 10.32
CA VAL A 89 -2.72 7.75 11.35
C VAL A 89 -3.14 6.52 12.16
N TYR A 90 -3.34 5.38 11.51
CA TYR A 90 -3.63 4.12 12.20
C TYR A 90 -2.53 3.78 13.23
N TRP A 91 -1.25 3.82 12.84
CA TRP A 91 -0.14 3.59 13.77
C TRP A 91 0.02 4.67 14.83
N ALA A 92 -0.23 5.93 14.51
CA ALA A 92 -0.22 7.01 15.50
C ALA A 92 -1.23 6.73 16.64
N VAL A 93 -2.43 6.23 16.30
CA VAL A 93 -3.43 5.82 17.30
C VAL A 93 -2.95 4.62 18.13
N GLN A 94 -2.27 3.66 17.51
CA GLN A 94 -1.66 2.53 18.23
C GLN A 94 -0.56 3.00 19.18
N TYR A 95 0.32 3.92 18.75
CA TYR A 95 1.36 4.48 19.61
C TYR A 95 0.78 5.14 20.85
N VAL A 96 -0.28 5.95 20.71
CA VAL A 96 -1.01 6.52 21.88
C VAL A 96 -1.51 5.41 22.80
N SER A 97 -2.06 4.33 22.25
CA SER A 97 -2.59 3.20 23.02
C SER A 97 -1.50 2.43 23.78
N PHE A 98 -0.25 2.46 23.28
CA PHE A 98 0.93 1.91 23.93
C PHE A 98 1.67 2.91 24.83
N GLY A 99 1.18 4.14 24.99
CA GLY A 99 1.84 5.18 25.79
C GLY A 99 3.08 5.77 25.13
N VAL A 100 3.17 5.69 23.80
CA VAL A 100 4.28 6.15 22.97
C VAL A 100 3.89 7.44 22.24
N ASP A 101 4.88 8.31 21.97
CA ASP A 101 4.67 9.56 21.25
C ASP A 101 4.16 9.32 19.81
N PRO A 102 2.99 9.84 19.43
CA PRO A 102 2.43 9.68 18.09
C PRO A 102 3.08 10.58 17.02
N THR A 103 4.11 11.36 17.36
CA THR A 103 4.78 12.31 16.44
C THR A 103 6.08 11.80 15.84
N ASP A 104 6.38 10.51 16.02
CA ASP A 104 7.64 9.90 15.59
C ASP A 104 7.84 9.85 14.06
N VAL A 105 9.12 9.99 13.67
CA VAL A 105 9.55 10.07 12.26
C VAL A 105 9.30 8.78 11.48
N SER A 106 9.20 7.61 12.13
CA SER A 106 8.86 6.33 11.48
C SER A 106 7.51 6.39 10.74
N LEU A 107 6.57 7.20 11.22
CA LEU A 107 5.27 7.39 10.58
C LEU A 107 5.37 8.04 9.20
N LEU A 108 6.35 8.94 9.00
CA LEU A 108 6.65 9.49 7.67
C LEU A 108 7.18 8.41 6.73
N GLY A 109 7.84 7.38 7.27
CA GLY A 109 8.29 6.20 6.53
C GLY A 109 7.15 5.52 5.78
N TYR A 110 5.98 5.36 6.42
CA TYR A 110 4.81 4.78 5.76
C TYR A 110 4.26 5.67 4.64
N ILE A 111 4.18 6.98 4.87
CA ILE A 111 3.64 7.93 3.89
C ILE A 111 4.55 8.01 2.66
N VAL A 112 5.82 8.30 2.88
CA VAL A 112 6.78 8.54 1.79
C VAL A 112 7.07 7.26 1.02
N SER A 113 7.20 6.11 1.69
CA SER A 113 7.41 4.83 0.99
C SER A 113 6.21 4.46 0.11
N ALA A 114 4.97 4.65 0.58
CA ALA A 114 3.76 4.41 -0.20
C ALA A 114 3.66 5.34 -1.42
N MET A 115 3.99 6.62 -1.26
CA MET A 115 4.05 7.57 -2.38
C MET A 115 5.07 7.13 -3.44
N LEU A 116 6.29 6.81 -2.99
CA LEU A 116 7.39 6.45 -3.88
C LEU A 116 7.11 5.14 -4.62
N ILE A 117 6.53 4.14 -3.95
CA ILE A 117 6.28 2.85 -4.60
C ILE A 117 5.30 3.00 -5.77
N GLY A 118 4.22 3.76 -5.58
CA GLY A 118 3.25 4.02 -6.65
C GLY A 118 3.82 4.92 -7.75
N TYR A 119 4.51 6.00 -7.37
CA TYR A 119 5.09 6.94 -8.33
C TYR A 119 6.16 6.30 -9.21
N ILE A 120 7.12 5.58 -8.61
CA ILE A 120 8.24 4.94 -9.33
C ILE A 120 7.71 3.83 -10.24
N ALA A 121 6.78 3.00 -9.76
CA ALA A 121 6.20 1.93 -10.57
C ALA A 121 5.52 2.50 -11.85
N GLY A 122 4.77 3.60 -11.71
CA GLY A 122 4.16 4.28 -12.85
C GLY A 122 5.16 5.01 -13.75
N ALA A 123 6.18 5.64 -13.17
CA ALA A 123 7.19 6.38 -13.93
C ALA A 123 8.06 5.46 -14.79
N LEU A 124 8.42 4.28 -14.28
CA LEU A 124 9.25 3.30 -14.98
C LEU A 124 8.44 2.48 -15.99
N SER A 125 7.18 2.14 -15.67
CA SER A 125 6.31 1.42 -16.61
C SER A 125 5.88 2.29 -17.80
N LYS A 126 5.76 3.62 -17.63
CA LYS A 126 5.31 4.58 -18.67
C LYS A 126 4.05 4.11 -19.41
N GLY A 127 3.08 3.53 -18.69
CA GLY A 127 1.83 3.01 -19.27
C GLY A 127 2.00 1.78 -20.17
N SER A 128 3.15 1.10 -20.10
CA SER A 128 3.40 -0.13 -20.84
C SER A 128 2.84 -1.35 -20.10
N PHE A 129 2.03 -2.14 -20.80
CA PHE A 129 1.46 -3.40 -20.30
C PHE A 129 2.32 -4.64 -20.61
N SER A 130 3.62 -4.44 -20.90
CA SER A 130 4.56 -5.56 -21.01
C SER A 130 4.85 -6.10 -19.62
N PHE A 131 4.51 -7.38 -19.38
CA PHE A 131 4.65 -8.01 -18.06
C PHE A 131 6.07 -7.88 -17.50
N LYS A 132 7.09 -8.14 -18.33
CA LYS A 132 8.50 -7.97 -17.97
C LYS A 132 8.80 -6.58 -17.44
N ARG A 133 8.28 -5.54 -18.11
CA ARG A 133 8.52 -4.16 -17.70
C ARG A 133 7.78 -3.78 -16.42
N MET A 134 6.57 -4.30 -16.23
CA MET A 134 5.79 -4.08 -15.02
C MET A 134 6.48 -4.72 -13.80
N VAL A 135 6.96 -5.96 -13.92
CA VAL A 135 7.72 -6.65 -12.86
C VAL A 135 9.00 -5.89 -12.51
N ILE A 136 9.79 -5.49 -13.50
CA ILE A 136 11.02 -4.71 -13.24
C ILE A 136 10.68 -3.38 -12.55
N SER A 137 9.63 -2.68 -13.01
CA SER A 137 9.20 -1.41 -12.41
C SER A 137 8.72 -1.60 -10.96
N GLY A 138 7.95 -2.66 -10.71
CA GLY A 138 7.43 -3.00 -9.39
C GLY A 138 8.54 -3.36 -8.40
N ILE A 139 9.50 -4.18 -8.80
CA ILE A 139 10.65 -4.56 -7.96
C ILE A 139 11.53 -3.35 -7.64
N ILE A 140 11.87 -2.51 -8.63
CA ILE A 140 12.67 -1.31 -8.39
C ILE A 140 11.93 -0.36 -7.44
N ALA A 141 10.64 -0.13 -7.68
CA ALA A 141 9.82 0.69 -6.80
C ALA A 141 9.79 0.14 -5.36
N ALA A 142 9.63 -1.17 -5.19
CA ALA A 142 9.64 -1.84 -3.90
C ALA A 142 10.96 -1.67 -3.14
N ILE A 143 12.10 -1.83 -3.81
CA ILE A 143 13.43 -1.68 -3.19
C ILE A 143 13.66 -0.22 -2.77
N VAL A 144 13.32 0.75 -3.62
CA VAL A 144 13.50 2.18 -3.28
C VAL A 144 12.58 2.57 -2.13
N ALA A 145 11.30 2.19 -2.19
CA ALA A 145 10.35 2.47 -1.11
C ALA A 145 10.77 1.81 0.21
N TRP A 146 11.30 0.58 0.16
CA TRP A 146 11.86 -0.10 1.33
C TRP A 146 13.02 0.69 1.93
N ALA A 147 13.96 1.18 1.12
CA ALA A 147 15.11 1.95 1.62
C ALA A 147 14.66 3.21 2.38
N PHE A 148 13.63 3.91 1.89
CA PHE A 148 13.06 5.06 2.59
C PHE A 148 12.30 4.67 3.87
N TYR A 149 11.52 3.59 3.82
CA TYR A 149 10.82 3.08 5.00
C TYR A 149 11.81 2.73 6.13
N VAL A 150 12.87 2.01 5.78
CA VAL A 150 13.92 1.61 6.72
C VAL A 150 14.71 2.81 7.21
N ALA A 151 15.07 3.75 6.34
CA ALA A 151 15.77 4.97 6.75
C ALA A 151 14.96 5.79 7.75
N ALA A 152 13.64 5.94 7.54
CA ALA A 152 12.76 6.59 8.50
C ALA A 152 12.66 5.81 9.82
N GLY A 153 12.59 4.49 9.75
CA GLY A 153 12.57 3.62 10.93
C GLY A 153 13.84 3.72 11.76
N LEU A 154 15.03 3.76 11.14
CA LEU A 154 16.31 3.90 11.84
C LEU A 154 16.51 5.27 12.53
N LEU A 155 15.75 6.29 12.12
CA LEU A 155 15.76 7.61 12.74
C LEU A 155 14.76 7.71 13.91
N SER A 156 13.90 6.71 14.08
CA SER A 156 12.92 6.62 15.17
C SER A 156 13.61 6.55 16.52
N THR A 157 13.01 7.17 17.53
CA THR A 157 13.44 7.02 18.93
C THR A 157 12.58 6.00 19.69
N ILE A 158 11.56 5.43 19.03
CA ILE A 158 10.64 4.46 19.60
C ILE A 158 11.25 3.05 19.57
N PRO A 159 11.41 2.40 20.74
CA PRO A 159 11.81 0.99 20.82
C PRO A 159 10.79 0.07 20.14
N GLY A 160 11.28 -0.94 19.42
CA GLY A 160 10.42 -1.89 18.68
C GLY A 160 10.04 -1.44 17.27
N THR A 161 10.58 -0.32 16.79
CA THR A 161 10.60 0.02 15.35
C THR A 161 11.82 -0.63 14.67
N ILE A 162 12.44 0.01 13.68
CA ILE A 162 13.62 -0.53 12.99
C ILE A 162 14.87 -0.04 13.71
N GLU A 163 15.49 -0.91 14.50
CA GLU A 163 16.66 -0.55 15.32
C GLU A 163 17.98 -0.87 14.63
N SER A 164 18.00 -1.80 13.68
CA SER A 164 19.22 -2.19 12.97
C SER A 164 18.94 -2.79 11.59
N LEU A 165 20.00 -2.93 10.78
CA LEU A 165 19.97 -3.57 9.46
C LEU A 165 20.51 -5.00 9.51
N ASP A 166 20.20 -5.74 10.58
CA ASP A 166 20.55 -7.14 10.65
C ASP A 166 19.83 -7.95 9.54
N PRO A 167 20.38 -9.11 9.13
CA PRO A 167 19.81 -9.89 8.03
C PRO A 167 18.34 -10.27 8.21
N TYR A 168 17.89 -10.46 9.46
CA TYR A 168 16.50 -10.81 9.75
C TYR A 168 15.58 -9.60 9.51
N THR A 169 15.93 -8.42 10.03
CA THR A 169 15.17 -7.18 9.80
C THR A 169 15.08 -6.83 8.32
N VAL A 170 16.18 -6.97 7.58
CA VAL A 170 16.18 -6.79 6.11
C VAL A 170 15.24 -7.79 5.45
N PHE A 171 15.31 -9.07 5.82
CA PHE A 171 14.47 -10.11 5.24
C PHE A 171 12.98 -9.86 5.46
N ILE A 172 12.55 -9.58 6.70
CA ILE A 172 11.12 -9.41 7.02
C ILE A 172 10.52 -8.13 6.43
N THR A 173 11.32 -7.07 6.25
CA THR A 173 10.82 -5.78 5.74
C THR A 173 10.90 -5.66 4.21
N LEU A 174 11.95 -6.23 3.58
CA LEU A 174 12.15 -6.16 2.13
C LEU A 174 11.36 -7.23 1.38
N THR A 175 11.34 -8.47 1.90
CA THR A 175 10.75 -9.61 1.18
C THR A 175 9.29 -9.38 0.81
N PRO A 176 8.39 -8.92 1.72
CA PRO A 176 7.01 -8.65 1.35
C PRO A 176 6.91 -7.61 0.23
N ARG A 177 7.67 -6.51 0.30
CA ARG A 177 7.66 -5.45 -0.71
C ARG A 177 8.08 -5.98 -2.09
N VAL A 178 9.13 -6.80 -2.15
CA VAL A 178 9.58 -7.42 -3.40
C VAL A 178 8.57 -8.44 -3.93
N LEU A 179 7.97 -9.25 -3.06
CA LEU A 179 6.90 -10.19 -3.44
C LEU A 179 5.72 -9.47 -4.08
N TYR A 180 5.24 -8.37 -3.48
CA TYR A 180 4.20 -7.54 -4.09
C TYR A 180 4.67 -6.86 -5.38
N GLY A 181 5.96 -6.51 -5.49
CA GLY A 181 6.61 -6.09 -6.72
C GLY A 181 6.46 -7.08 -7.89
N ILE A 182 6.17 -8.35 -7.61
CA ILE A 182 5.91 -9.41 -8.58
C ILE A 182 4.41 -9.70 -8.71
N ILE A 183 3.69 -9.82 -7.58
CA ILE A 183 2.26 -10.17 -7.53
C ILE A 183 1.41 -9.09 -8.20
N ILE A 184 1.65 -7.81 -7.90
CA ILE A 184 0.82 -6.72 -8.43
C ILE A 184 0.88 -6.61 -9.95
N PRO A 185 2.05 -6.71 -10.61
CA PRO A 185 2.10 -6.84 -12.06
C PRO A 185 1.20 -7.92 -12.66
N VAL A 186 1.08 -9.09 -11.99
CA VAL A 186 0.17 -10.17 -12.45
C VAL A 186 -1.28 -9.70 -12.37
N ILE A 187 -1.68 -9.10 -11.24
CA ILE A 187 -3.04 -8.59 -11.05
C ILE A 187 -3.36 -7.49 -12.08
N VAL A 188 -2.47 -6.51 -12.25
CA VAL A 188 -2.65 -5.45 -13.24
C VAL A 188 -2.76 -6.02 -14.66
N LYS A 189 -2.00 -7.09 -14.98
CA LYS A 189 -2.09 -7.75 -16.29
C LYS A 189 -3.44 -8.42 -16.51
N VAL A 190 -4.02 -9.02 -15.48
CA VAL A 190 -5.38 -9.60 -15.52
C VAL A 190 -6.42 -8.50 -15.72
N PHE A 191 -6.33 -7.39 -14.99
CA PHE A 191 -7.25 -6.24 -15.16
C PHE A 191 -7.18 -5.65 -16.57
N TYR A 192 -5.97 -5.58 -17.14
CA TYR A 192 -5.78 -5.18 -18.53
C TYR A 192 -6.49 -6.13 -19.52
N TRP A 193 -6.46 -7.45 -19.29
CA TRP A 193 -7.17 -8.41 -20.16
C TRP A 193 -8.69 -8.23 -20.14
N TYR A 194 -9.26 -7.78 -19.03
CA TYR A 194 -10.69 -7.47 -18.91
C TYR A 194 -11.06 -6.05 -19.38
N GLY A 195 -10.13 -5.32 -19.99
CA GLY A 195 -10.40 -3.98 -20.52
C GLY A 195 -10.57 -2.89 -19.46
N VAL A 196 -10.17 -3.16 -18.21
CA VAL A 196 -10.16 -2.16 -17.14
C VAL A 196 -8.92 -1.28 -17.31
N ILE A 197 -8.96 -0.35 -18.26
CA ILE A 197 -7.87 0.56 -18.58
C ILE A 197 -8.41 2.00 -18.54
N PRO A 198 -7.66 2.98 -18.01
CA PRO A 198 -7.92 4.38 -18.37
C PRO A 198 -8.07 4.54 -19.88
N ARG A 199 -9.19 5.14 -20.31
CA ARG A 199 -9.20 5.75 -21.64
C ARG A 199 -8.04 6.76 -21.68
N LYS A 200 -7.14 6.60 -22.66
CA LYS A 200 -6.16 7.65 -22.95
C LYS A 200 -6.97 8.91 -23.28
N ALA A 201 -6.86 9.93 -22.44
CA ALA A 201 -7.30 11.27 -22.77
C ALA A 201 -6.42 11.83 -23.91
#